data_AF-B4QGX3-F1
#
_entry.id   AF-B4QGX3-F1
#
_cell.length_a   1.000
_cell.length_b   1.000
_cell.length_c   1.000
_cell.angle_alpha   90.00
_cell.angle_beta   90.00
_cell.angle_gamma   90.00
#
_symmetry.space_group_name_H-M   'P 1'
#
loop_
_entity.id
_entity.type
_entity.pdbx_description
1 polymer ?
#
loop_
_entity_poly.entity_id
_entity_poly.type
_entity_poly.pdbx_seq_one_letter_code
_entity_poly.pdbx_strand_id
1 'polypeptide(L)'
;MLTVGAGSARLLEEDCGVAVQVIPKIVGGVDAGELKNPWMALIKTEGKFICGGSLINTKFVLTAAHCICNDGDCITTRTQLTVTLGVYHLLATSESDHSHETYNVERVYFPGCFDIKTHSNDIALLRLQRSVVYKPQIKPICILLNAQHKPQTDAIQQFTAVGWGQTDSGETSNKLQMVQINKIDRQTCKTSYWYDSDDTKFCAGTLDGKDTCGGDSGGPLYTQMLFDDIKRVTQLGIVSFGSKFCKVFGVYTNVMAHIDFIERVVLDADIEVVLPHMDLLDAGCLGNGTRHSWDSIGPDTIRSFEWLAEVYMDSFMISYGALISKTFVVTTAQLIPESTALKVQLGQGDEHTYAVASVHKHPEFVSRGQNDIALLKLGKKVQYTESILPICLPSPSNEAEQRNFQKRAADPGQNLIAIGWGTRTNVAVRRANASECYQEDHQEIVEQQLCVESPAPHLLRVGSGSPLVNPLTHGNQKVFSLVGLASFGRIEPFAPNVYTNVLEHLEWIGKLVKA
;
A
#
# COMPACT_ATOMS: atom_id res chain seq x y z
N MET A 1 -16.58 -22.15 24.47
CA MET A 1 -16.36 -20.71 24.18
C MET A 1 -14.87 -20.46 24.32
N LEU A 2 -14.24 -19.87 23.31
CA LEU A 2 -12.83 -19.48 23.39
C LEU A 2 -12.73 -18.12 24.09
N THR A 3 -11.93 -18.06 25.14
CA THR A 3 -11.52 -16.83 25.83
C THR A 3 -10.21 -16.34 25.24
N VAL A 4 -10.20 -15.12 24.74
CA VAL A 4 -8.96 -14.43 24.35
C VAL A 4 -8.51 -13.56 25.52
N GLY A 5 -7.31 -13.81 26.05
CA GLY A 5 -6.82 -13.15 27.27
C GLY A 5 -6.52 -11.65 27.08
N ALA A 6 -6.70 -10.88 28.16
CA ALA A 6 -6.47 -9.44 28.20
C ALA A 6 -5.06 -9.06 27.70
N GLY A 7 -5.00 -8.12 26.75
CA GLY A 7 -3.76 -7.63 26.14
C GLY A 7 -3.25 -8.42 24.91
N SER A 8 -3.94 -9.48 24.47
CA SER A 8 -3.44 -10.35 23.38
C SER A 8 -4.19 -10.27 22.03
N ALA A 9 -5.40 -9.71 21.98
CA ALA A 9 -6.13 -9.52 20.72
C ALA A 9 -6.47 -8.05 20.49
N ARG A 10 -6.09 -7.55 19.31
CA ARG A 10 -6.47 -6.25 18.79
C ARG A 10 -7.68 -6.42 17.87
N LEU A 11 -8.78 -5.77 18.20
CA LEU A 11 -9.96 -5.66 17.34
C LEU A 11 -9.76 -4.50 16.37
N LEU A 12 -10.33 -4.59 15.17
CA LEU A 12 -10.30 -3.49 14.20
C LEU A 12 -11.07 -2.26 14.70
N GLU A 13 -12.16 -2.48 15.44
CA GLU A 13 -13.02 -1.46 16.01
C GLU A 13 -13.38 -1.90 17.43
N GLU A 14 -13.26 -1.04 18.44
CA GLU A 14 -13.46 -1.44 19.84
C GLU A 14 -14.96 -1.66 20.17
N ASP A 15 -15.84 -0.89 19.51
CA ASP A 15 -17.29 -0.92 19.70
C ASP A 15 -18.03 -1.85 18.71
N CYS A 16 -17.33 -2.88 18.22
CA CYS A 16 -17.88 -3.86 17.28
C CYS A 16 -18.71 -4.98 17.94
N GLY A 17 -19.53 -5.67 17.16
CA GLY A 17 -20.08 -6.99 17.51
C GLY A 17 -21.06 -7.01 18.71
N VAL A 18 -21.62 -5.86 19.10
CA VAL A 18 -22.60 -5.72 20.19
C VAL A 18 -24.02 -5.76 19.61
N ALA A 19 -24.64 -6.94 19.60
CA ALA A 19 -26.06 -7.09 19.24
C ALA A 19 -26.97 -6.86 20.46
N VAL A 20 -28.13 -6.21 20.25
CA VAL A 20 -29.14 -6.03 21.31
C VAL A 20 -29.74 -7.39 21.68
N GLN A 21 -29.59 -7.83 22.93
CA GLN A 21 -30.06 -9.14 23.37
C GLN A 21 -31.60 -9.18 23.51
N VAL A 22 -32.26 -9.92 22.61
CA VAL A 22 -33.59 -10.51 22.87
C VAL A 22 -33.55 -11.98 22.42
N ILE A 23 -33.68 -12.90 23.37
CA ILE A 23 -33.60 -14.37 23.21
C ILE A 23 -35.03 -14.91 23.01
N PRO A 24 -35.30 -15.75 21.98
CA PRO A 24 -35.29 -17.20 22.16
C PRO A 24 -34.46 -17.99 21.12
N LYS A 25 -34.02 -19.19 21.51
CA LYS A 25 -33.36 -20.23 20.69
C LYS A 25 -34.34 -20.92 19.72
N ILE A 26 -33.79 -21.68 18.74
CA ILE A 26 -34.27 -22.94 18.10
C ILE A 26 -34.31 -22.88 16.53
N VAL A 27 -34.33 -24.07 15.92
CA VAL A 27 -33.79 -24.60 14.64
C VAL A 27 -34.64 -24.35 13.37
N GLY A 28 -33.94 -24.17 12.24
CA GLY A 28 -34.50 -24.04 10.87
C GLY A 28 -34.64 -22.57 10.48
N GLY A 29 -33.97 -22.13 9.41
CA GLY A 29 -33.75 -20.71 9.06
C GLY A 29 -34.87 -19.79 9.53
N VAL A 30 -34.53 -18.86 10.42
CA VAL A 30 -35.51 -17.99 11.09
C VAL A 30 -35.26 -16.54 10.73
N ASP A 31 -36.33 -15.74 10.82
CA ASP A 31 -36.27 -14.29 10.87
C ASP A 31 -35.15 -13.85 11.81
N ALA A 32 -34.15 -13.16 11.26
CA ALA A 32 -32.94 -12.78 11.97
C ALA A 32 -33.23 -11.78 13.10
N GLY A 33 -34.43 -11.19 13.14
CA GLY A 33 -34.82 -10.12 14.06
C GLY A 33 -34.20 -8.79 13.66
N GLU A 34 -35.00 -7.72 13.71
CA GLU A 34 -34.72 -6.42 13.09
C GLU A 34 -33.41 -5.74 13.56
N LEU A 35 -32.93 -6.05 14.76
CA LEU A 35 -31.72 -5.42 15.34
C LEU A 35 -30.60 -6.42 15.70
N LYS A 36 -30.71 -7.71 15.32
CA LYS A 36 -29.71 -8.70 15.73
C LYS A 36 -28.45 -8.70 14.85
N ASN A 37 -28.57 -8.22 13.62
CA ASN A 37 -27.48 -8.22 12.63
C ASN A 37 -27.27 -6.82 12.04
N PRO A 38 -26.98 -5.81 12.87
CA PRO A 38 -26.87 -4.41 12.45
C PRO A 38 -25.66 -4.12 11.54
N TRP A 39 -24.78 -5.10 11.32
CA TRP A 39 -23.65 -5.02 10.40
C TRP A 39 -24.02 -5.41 8.97
N MET A 40 -25.20 -5.98 8.72
CA MET A 40 -25.52 -6.46 7.37
C MET A 40 -25.53 -5.31 6.36
N ALA A 41 -24.76 -5.52 5.29
CA ALA A 41 -24.66 -4.60 4.18
C ALA A 41 -25.32 -5.23 2.96
N LEU A 42 -26.20 -4.46 2.32
CA LEU A 42 -26.84 -4.83 1.08
C LEU A 42 -26.13 -4.11 -0.07
N ILE A 43 -25.42 -4.86 -0.91
CA ILE A 43 -24.61 -4.31 -2.00
C ILE A 43 -25.45 -4.30 -3.29
N LYS A 44 -25.46 -3.17 -3.98
CA LYS A 44 -26.18 -2.96 -5.23
C LYS A 44 -25.27 -2.44 -6.33
N THR A 45 -25.56 -2.85 -7.56
CA THR A 45 -25.05 -2.23 -8.79
C THR A 45 -26.23 -1.71 -9.59
N GLU A 46 -26.16 -0.46 -10.06
CA GLU A 46 -27.26 0.15 -10.84
C GLU A 46 -28.65 0.00 -10.16
N GLY A 47 -28.67 0.09 -8.83
CA GLY A 47 -29.87 -0.06 -8.00
C GLY A 47 -30.35 -1.50 -7.74
N LYS A 48 -29.76 -2.51 -8.38
CA LYS A 48 -30.13 -3.93 -8.23
C LYS A 48 -29.27 -4.61 -7.17
N PHE A 49 -29.90 -5.41 -6.31
CA PHE A 49 -29.21 -6.24 -5.31
C PHE A 49 -28.33 -7.29 -6.00
N ILE A 50 -27.06 -7.37 -5.59
CA ILE A 50 -26.11 -8.35 -6.14
C ILE A 50 -25.57 -9.30 -5.07
N CYS A 51 -25.23 -8.78 -3.89
CA CYS A 51 -24.55 -9.52 -2.84
C CYS A 51 -24.79 -8.91 -1.46
N GLY A 52 -24.56 -9.71 -0.43
CA GLY A 52 -24.40 -9.27 0.94
C GLY A 52 -22.98 -8.78 1.24
N GLY A 53 -22.84 -8.22 2.43
CA GLY A 53 -21.59 -7.77 3.01
C GLY A 53 -21.75 -7.49 4.49
N SER A 54 -20.71 -6.95 5.09
CA SER A 54 -20.67 -6.64 6.52
C SER A 54 -19.93 -5.34 6.77
N LEU A 55 -20.54 -4.43 7.53
CA LEU A 55 -19.87 -3.22 8.02
C LEU A 55 -18.81 -3.63 9.05
N ILE A 56 -17.55 -3.23 8.85
CA ILE A 56 -16.44 -3.62 9.74
C ILE A 56 -15.84 -2.44 10.52
N ASN A 57 -16.07 -1.20 10.05
CA ASN A 57 -15.82 0.03 10.80
C ASN A 57 -16.69 1.17 10.22
N THR A 58 -16.42 2.44 10.55
CA THR A 58 -17.22 3.59 10.06
C THR A 58 -17.11 3.84 8.55
N LYS A 59 -16.13 3.28 7.84
CA LYS A 59 -15.89 3.56 6.41
C LYS A 59 -15.84 2.33 5.52
N PHE A 60 -15.72 1.13 6.08
CA PHE A 60 -15.42 -0.07 5.33
C PHE A 60 -16.50 -1.13 5.47
N VAL A 61 -16.80 -1.75 4.32
CA VAL A 61 -17.65 -2.93 4.20
C VAL A 61 -16.82 -4.07 3.62
N LEU A 62 -16.86 -5.21 4.29
CA LEU A 62 -16.22 -6.45 3.88
C LEU A 62 -17.20 -7.32 3.10
N THR A 63 -16.77 -7.84 1.95
CA THR A 63 -17.57 -8.69 1.06
C THR A 63 -16.66 -9.64 0.26
N ALA A 64 -17.22 -10.42 -0.66
CA ALA A 64 -16.49 -11.30 -1.57
C ALA A 64 -16.02 -10.55 -2.84
N ALA A 65 -14.90 -10.94 -3.42
CA ALA A 65 -14.37 -10.30 -4.63
C ALA A 65 -15.24 -10.56 -5.87
N HIS A 66 -15.81 -11.77 -5.99
CA HIS A 66 -16.69 -12.13 -7.11
C HIS A 66 -17.97 -11.27 -7.17
N CYS A 67 -18.38 -10.68 -6.04
CA CYS A 67 -19.49 -9.73 -5.98
C CYS A 67 -19.18 -8.43 -6.73
N ILE A 68 -17.91 -8.13 -6.97
CA ILE A 68 -17.49 -6.85 -7.56
C ILE A 68 -16.87 -7.02 -8.95
N CYS A 69 -16.13 -8.12 -9.18
CA CYS A 69 -15.51 -8.38 -10.47
C CYS A 69 -16.56 -8.80 -11.52
N ASN A 70 -16.42 -8.29 -12.75
CA ASN A 70 -17.25 -8.70 -13.89
C ASN A 70 -16.60 -9.86 -14.62
N ASP A 71 -17.38 -10.88 -15.00
CA ASP A 71 -16.95 -12.00 -15.86
C ASP A 71 -15.61 -12.66 -15.49
N GLY A 72 -15.25 -12.64 -14.20
CA GLY A 72 -14.01 -13.21 -13.69
C GLY A 72 -12.76 -12.36 -13.89
N ASP A 73 -12.90 -11.12 -14.35
CA ASP A 73 -11.82 -10.16 -14.49
C ASP A 73 -11.99 -8.98 -13.51
N CYS A 74 -11.04 -8.85 -12.59
CA CYS A 74 -11.00 -7.74 -11.63
C CYS A 74 -10.30 -6.48 -12.19
N ILE A 75 -9.89 -6.48 -13.47
CA ILE A 75 -9.46 -5.29 -14.21
C ILE A 75 -10.66 -4.35 -14.44
N THR A 76 -11.87 -4.90 -14.60
CA THR A 76 -13.11 -4.10 -14.71
C THR A 76 -14.03 -4.37 -13.52
N THR A 77 -14.11 -3.41 -12.61
CA THR A 77 -15.05 -3.45 -11.49
C THR A 77 -16.44 -3.02 -11.93
N ARG A 78 -17.50 -3.61 -11.36
CA ARG A 78 -18.86 -3.07 -11.50
C ARG A 78 -18.90 -1.57 -11.19
N THR A 79 -19.60 -0.81 -12.01
CA THR A 79 -19.76 0.64 -11.84
C THR A 79 -21.04 0.95 -11.05
N GLN A 80 -21.13 2.13 -10.44
CA GLN A 80 -22.30 2.56 -9.65
C GLN A 80 -22.62 1.63 -8.46
N LEU A 81 -21.57 1.16 -7.78
CA LEU A 81 -21.71 0.37 -6.57
C LEU A 81 -22.24 1.24 -5.42
N THR A 82 -23.27 0.74 -4.77
CA THR A 82 -23.84 1.34 -3.56
C THR A 82 -24.03 0.28 -2.48
N VAL A 83 -23.90 0.71 -1.23
CA VAL A 83 -24.16 -0.11 -0.04
C VAL A 83 -25.34 0.49 0.71
N THR A 84 -26.35 -0.32 1.00
CA THR A 84 -27.45 0.04 1.91
C THR A 84 -27.26 -0.66 3.25
N LEU A 85 -27.24 0.11 4.35
CA LEU A 85 -27.11 -0.37 5.72
C LEU A 85 -28.43 -0.23 6.49
N GLY A 86 -28.61 -1.04 7.54
CA GLY A 86 -29.78 -1.02 8.41
C GLY A 86 -31.01 -1.70 7.81
N VAL A 87 -30.83 -2.49 6.75
CA VAL A 87 -31.92 -3.17 6.04
C VAL A 87 -32.37 -4.40 6.84
N TYR A 88 -33.67 -4.54 7.08
CA TYR A 88 -34.27 -5.80 7.54
C TYR A 88 -35.21 -6.40 6.48
N HIS A 89 -36.08 -5.57 5.90
CA HIS A 89 -36.95 -5.92 4.78
C HIS A 89 -36.41 -5.37 3.44
N LEU A 90 -36.33 -6.20 2.40
CA LEU A 90 -35.91 -5.78 1.05
C LEU A 90 -36.95 -4.89 0.36
N LEU A 91 -38.24 -5.23 0.54
CA LEU A 91 -39.38 -4.48 0.04
C LEU A 91 -39.85 -3.56 1.17
N ALA A 92 -39.62 -2.26 0.99
CA ALA A 92 -40.08 -1.24 1.93
C ALA A 92 -41.62 -1.29 2.01
N THR A 93 -42.16 -1.70 3.15
CA THR A 93 -43.55 -1.40 3.53
C THR A 93 -43.50 -0.18 4.44
N SER A 94 -44.44 0.74 4.27
CA SER A 94 -44.46 2.08 4.87
C SER A 94 -44.53 2.12 6.41
N GLU A 95 -44.36 0.99 7.11
CA GLU A 95 -44.67 0.83 8.53
C GLU A 95 -43.52 0.28 9.42
N SER A 96 -42.34 -0.09 8.88
CA SER A 96 -41.17 -0.45 9.72
C SER A 96 -40.13 0.68 9.74
N ASP A 97 -40.28 1.57 10.71
CA ASP A 97 -39.63 2.86 10.89
C ASP A 97 -38.18 2.76 11.41
N HIS A 98 -37.26 2.28 10.56
CA HIS A 98 -35.84 2.57 10.67
C HIS A 98 -35.31 3.03 9.31
N SER A 99 -34.80 4.26 9.24
CA SER A 99 -34.23 4.81 8.01
C SER A 99 -33.02 3.98 7.57
N HIS A 100 -33.19 3.13 6.55
CA HIS A 100 -32.06 2.52 5.86
C HIS A 100 -31.18 3.63 5.28
N GLU A 101 -29.87 3.42 5.25
CA GLU A 101 -28.94 4.42 4.74
C GLU A 101 -28.14 3.88 3.56
N THR A 102 -28.19 4.60 2.45
CA THR A 102 -27.44 4.26 1.24
C THR A 102 -26.17 5.09 1.14
N TYR A 103 -25.07 4.44 0.78
CA TYR A 103 -23.74 4.99 0.64
C TYR A 103 -23.20 4.61 -0.74
N ASN A 104 -22.60 5.58 -1.44
CA ASN A 104 -21.82 5.26 -2.63
C ASN A 104 -20.49 4.63 -2.21
N VAL A 105 -19.99 3.70 -3.03
CA VAL A 105 -18.64 3.16 -2.88
C VAL A 105 -17.65 4.11 -3.56
N GLU A 106 -16.71 4.64 -2.77
CA GLU A 106 -15.62 5.49 -3.26
C GLU A 106 -14.53 4.66 -3.93
N ARG A 107 -14.15 3.53 -3.30
CA ARG A 107 -13.05 2.69 -3.76
C ARG A 107 -13.25 1.23 -3.37
N VAL A 108 -12.70 0.35 -4.19
CA VAL A 108 -12.68 -1.10 -3.97
C VAL A 108 -11.24 -1.57 -3.85
N TYR A 109 -10.96 -2.45 -2.89
CA TYR A 109 -9.65 -3.05 -2.67
C TYR A 109 -9.73 -4.58 -2.71
N PHE A 110 -8.71 -5.22 -3.28
CA PHE A 110 -8.57 -6.67 -3.41
C PHE A 110 -7.15 -7.11 -2.98
N PRO A 111 -6.98 -8.26 -2.30
CA PRO A 111 -5.66 -8.84 -2.05
C PRO A 111 -5.17 -9.57 -3.30
N GLY A 112 -4.58 -8.82 -4.24
CA GLY A 112 -4.20 -9.35 -5.55
C GLY A 112 -5.40 -9.67 -6.43
N CYS A 113 -5.18 -10.24 -7.62
CA CYS A 113 -6.26 -10.63 -8.50
C CYS A 113 -6.98 -11.88 -7.93
N PHE A 114 -8.28 -11.77 -7.71
CA PHE A 114 -9.14 -12.94 -7.46
C PHE A 114 -9.04 -13.90 -8.64
N ASP A 115 -8.75 -15.16 -8.36
CA ASP A 115 -8.67 -16.19 -9.39
C ASP A 115 -9.99 -16.94 -9.46
N ILE A 116 -10.78 -16.67 -10.49
CA ILE A 116 -12.08 -17.29 -10.72
C ILE A 116 -12.00 -18.83 -10.87
N LYS A 117 -10.85 -19.38 -11.28
CA LYS A 117 -10.69 -20.84 -11.46
C LYS A 117 -10.49 -21.54 -10.13
N THR A 118 -9.74 -20.92 -9.22
CA THR A 118 -9.41 -21.51 -7.91
C THR A 118 -10.25 -20.94 -6.78
N HIS A 119 -11.06 -19.91 -7.06
CA HIS A 119 -11.76 -19.07 -6.10
C HIS A 119 -10.84 -18.51 -5.01
N SER A 120 -9.55 -18.40 -5.28
CA SER A 120 -8.56 -17.92 -4.30
C SER A 120 -8.64 -16.40 -4.15
N ASN A 121 -8.45 -15.94 -2.90
CA ASN A 121 -8.55 -14.54 -2.53
C ASN A 121 -9.93 -13.92 -2.82
N ASP A 122 -11.01 -14.68 -2.60
CA ASP A 122 -12.39 -14.19 -2.77
C ASP A 122 -12.84 -13.30 -1.61
N ILE A 123 -12.23 -12.12 -1.54
CA ILE A 123 -12.44 -11.12 -0.49
C ILE A 123 -12.21 -9.72 -1.09
N ALA A 124 -13.06 -8.77 -0.73
CA ALA A 124 -12.93 -7.37 -1.13
C ALA A 124 -13.35 -6.43 -0.01
N LEU A 125 -12.72 -5.26 0.01
CA LEU A 125 -13.08 -4.15 0.88
C LEU A 125 -13.67 -3.01 0.05
N LEU A 126 -14.84 -2.52 0.47
CA LEU A 126 -15.51 -1.37 -0.10
C LEU A 126 -15.35 -0.19 0.85
N ARG A 127 -14.66 0.86 0.40
CA ARG A 127 -14.59 2.15 1.09
C ARG A 127 -15.81 2.97 0.73
N LEU A 128 -16.56 3.39 1.73
CA LEU A 128 -17.75 4.23 1.60
C LEU A 128 -17.35 5.70 1.42
N GLN A 129 -18.06 6.41 0.55
CA GLN A 129 -17.78 7.83 0.23
C GLN A 129 -17.91 8.77 1.45
N ARG A 130 -18.69 8.38 2.46
CA ARG A 130 -18.83 9.13 3.72
C ARG A 130 -18.81 8.17 4.90
N SER A 131 -18.33 8.65 6.04
CA SER A 131 -18.35 7.87 7.28
C SER A 131 -19.79 7.59 7.72
N VAL A 132 -19.99 6.37 8.21
CA VAL A 132 -21.23 5.86 8.81
C VAL A 132 -21.32 6.34 10.24
N VAL A 133 -22.48 6.85 10.63
CA VAL A 133 -22.81 7.11 12.03
C VAL A 133 -23.49 5.89 12.59
N TYR A 134 -22.93 5.30 13.65
CA TYR A 134 -23.51 4.10 14.26
C TYR A 134 -24.87 4.39 14.90
N LYS A 135 -25.80 3.45 14.71
CA LYS A 135 -27.19 3.47 15.15
C LYS A 135 -27.58 2.08 15.68
N PRO A 136 -28.69 1.92 16.40
CA PRO A 136 -29.12 0.59 16.87
C PRO A 136 -29.17 -0.48 15.78
N GLN A 137 -29.58 -0.10 14.57
CA GLN A 137 -29.69 -0.95 13.38
C GLN A 137 -28.46 -0.89 12.46
N ILE A 138 -27.44 -0.05 12.76
CA ILE A 138 -26.21 0.09 11.97
C ILE A 138 -25.01 0.08 12.91
N LYS A 139 -24.34 -1.06 13.02
CA LYS A 139 -23.15 -1.25 13.87
C LYS A 139 -22.16 -2.19 13.20
N PRO A 140 -20.86 -2.06 13.44
CA PRO A 140 -19.87 -2.91 12.80
C PRO A 140 -19.81 -4.30 13.46
N ILE A 141 -19.42 -5.31 12.68
CA ILE A 141 -19.04 -6.63 13.19
C ILE A 141 -17.56 -6.65 13.56
N CYS A 142 -17.16 -7.50 14.53
CA CYS A 142 -15.76 -7.56 14.94
C CYS A 142 -14.90 -8.29 13.92
N ILE A 143 -13.74 -7.69 13.62
CA ILE A 143 -12.62 -8.31 12.91
C ILE A 143 -11.41 -8.37 13.85
N LEU A 144 -10.80 -9.54 13.92
CA LEU A 144 -9.57 -9.80 14.67
C LEU A 144 -8.35 -9.41 13.83
N LEU A 145 -7.45 -8.59 14.36
CA LEU A 145 -6.24 -8.13 13.66
C LEU A 145 -4.95 -8.82 14.13
N ASN A 146 -5.04 -10.01 14.74
CA ASN A 146 -3.87 -10.73 15.22
C ASN A 146 -3.82 -12.15 14.65
N ALA A 147 -2.85 -12.40 13.75
CA ALA A 147 -2.67 -13.66 13.03
C ALA A 147 -2.44 -14.84 13.98
N GLN A 148 -1.87 -14.57 15.16
CA GLN A 148 -1.53 -15.58 16.15
C GLN A 148 -2.76 -16.27 16.74
N HIS A 149 -3.96 -15.71 16.55
CA HIS A 149 -5.22 -16.33 16.98
C HIS A 149 -5.81 -17.28 15.92
N LYS A 150 -5.19 -17.40 14.74
CA LYS A 150 -5.66 -18.28 13.67
C LYS A 150 -5.83 -19.74 14.11
N PRO A 151 -4.90 -20.37 14.86
CA PRO A 151 -5.10 -21.75 15.34
C PRO A 151 -6.34 -21.90 16.22
N GLN A 152 -6.62 -20.92 17.09
CA GLN A 152 -7.80 -20.91 17.97
C GLN A 152 -9.09 -20.73 17.15
N THR A 153 -9.10 -19.82 16.17
CA THR A 153 -10.27 -19.60 15.31
C THR A 153 -10.51 -20.79 14.38
N ASP A 154 -9.45 -21.46 13.92
CA ASP A 154 -9.56 -22.66 13.08
C ASP A 154 -10.16 -23.85 13.84
N ALA A 155 -10.06 -23.89 15.17
CA ALA A 155 -10.68 -24.90 16.02
C ALA A 155 -12.21 -24.71 16.18
N ILE A 156 -12.76 -23.55 15.77
CA ILE A 156 -14.20 -23.25 15.90
C ILE A 156 -15.02 -24.13 14.96
N GLN A 157 -16.01 -24.81 15.54
CA GLN A 157 -16.84 -25.78 14.82
C GLN A 157 -18.22 -25.24 14.44
N GLN A 158 -18.71 -24.18 15.07
CA GLN A 158 -20.07 -23.67 14.87
C GLN A 158 -20.04 -22.19 14.50
N PHE A 159 -20.84 -21.86 13.48
CA PHE A 159 -20.96 -20.53 12.93
C PHE A 159 -22.42 -20.17 12.69
N THR A 160 -22.70 -18.87 12.53
CA THR A 160 -23.98 -18.34 12.08
C THR A 160 -23.78 -17.63 10.75
N ALA A 161 -24.53 -18.04 9.73
CA ALA A 161 -24.61 -17.39 8.43
C ALA A 161 -25.89 -16.54 8.37
N VAL A 162 -25.81 -15.38 7.71
CA VAL A 162 -26.89 -14.40 7.66
C VAL A 162 -26.97 -13.76 6.28
N GLY A 163 -28.18 -13.59 5.74
CA GLY A 163 -28.39 -12.97 4.44
C GLY A 163 -29.85 -12.93 3.98
N TRP A 164 -30.04 -12.50 2.73
CA TRP A 164 -31.34 -12.43 2.04
C TRP A 164 -31.43 -13.40 0.86
N GLY A 165 -30.54 -14.39 0.82
CA GLY A 165 -30.47 -15.38 -0.23
C GLY A 165 -31.73 -16.22 -0.35
N GLN A 166 -31.72 -17.05 -1.39
CA GLN A 166 -32.81 -17.95 -1.72
C GLN A 166 -33.17 -18.86 -0.55
N THR A 167 -34.45 -18.89 -0.21
CA THR A 167 -35.02 -19.82 0.77
C THR A 167 -35.40 -21.13 0.10
N ASP A 168 -35.95 -22.08 0.87
CA ASP A 168 -36.44 -23.36 0.35
C ASP A 168 -37.49 -23.24 -0.77
N SER A 169 -38.10 -22.05 -0.96
CA SER A 169 -39.02 -21.74 -2.06
C SER A 169 -38.33 -21.41 -3.39
N GLY A 170 -37.00 -21.24 -3.39
CA GLY A 170 -36.21 -20.81 -4.56
C GLY A 170 -36.23 -19.30 -4.81
N GLU A 171 -36.98 -18.53 -4.01
CA GLU A 171 -37.04 -17.07 -4.06
C GLU A 171 -36.17 -16.45 -2.95
N THR A 172 -35.57 -15.29 -3.23
CA THR A 172 -34.87 -14.48 -2.24
C THR A 172 -35.83 -14.05 -1.13
N SER A 173 -35.41 -14.19 0.13
CA SER A 173 -36.25 -13.79 1.26
C SER A 173 -36.40 -12.26 1.34
N ASN A 174 -37.64 -11.78 1.46
CA ASN A 174 -37.87 -10.37 1.76
C ASN A 174 -37.29 -9.96 3.12
N LYS A 175 -37.26 -10.88 4.09
CA LYS A 175 -36.73 -10.65 5.43
C LYS A 175 -35.32 -11.21 5.56
N LEU A 176 -34.46 -10.54 6.33
CA LEU A 176 -33.15 -11.10 6.67
C LEU A 176 -33.31 -12.43 7.43
N GLN A 177 -32.63 -13.48 6.94
CA GLN A 177 -32.64 -14.81 7.54
C GLN A 177 -31.29 -15.13 8.18
N MET A 178 -31.30 -16.02 9.16
CA MET A 178 -30.08 -16.57 9.77
C MET A 178 -30.15 -18.08 9.96
N VAL A 179 -29.00 -18.75 9.88
CA VAL A 179 -28.86 -20.19 10.10
C VAL A 179 -27.58 -20.52 10.85
N GLN A 180 -27.65 -21.50 11.76
CA GLN A 180 -26.48 -22.06 12.41
C GLN A 180 -25.94 -23.24 11.60
N ILE A 181 -24.65 -23.22 11.30
CA ILE A 181 -23.98 -24.23 10.49
C ILE A 181 -22.69 -24.70 11.17
N ASN A 182 -22.25 -25.90 10.81
CA ASN A 182 -21.06 -26.51 11.39
C ASN A 182 -19.92 -26.56 10.36
N LYS A 183 -18.68 -26.45 10.84
CA LYS A 183 -17.47 -26.63 10.03
C LYS A 183 -17.45 -28.05 9.48
N ILE A 184 -17.13 -28.18 8.20
CA ILE A 184 -16.93 -29.45 7.52
C ILE A 184 -15.43 -29.72 7.44
N ASP A 185 -15.04 -30.97 7.61
CA ASP A 185 -13.64 -31.35 7.53
C ASP A 185 -13.06 -31.07 6.13
N ARG A 186 -11.78 -30.71 6.12
CA ARG A 186 -11.07 -30.28 4.91
C ARG A 186 -11.05 -31.35 3.82
N GLN A 187 -11.00 -32.63 4.20
CA GLN A 187 -10.93 -33.72 3.24
C GLN A 187 -12.26 -33.92 2.53
N THR A 188 -13.37 -33.92 3.28
CA THR A 188 -14.73 -33.95 2.72
C THR A 188 -14.97 -32.73 1.83
N CYS A 189 -14.57 -31.55 2.29
CA CYS A 189 -14.66 -30.30 1.51
C CYS A 189 -13.93 -30.41 0.16
N LYS A 190 -12.68 -30.89 0.18
CA LYS A 190 -11.85 -31.11 -1.02
C LYS A 190 -12.45 -32.14 -1.96
N THR A 191 -12.97 -33.24 -1.43
CA THR A 191 -13.58 -34.31 -2.23
C THR A 191 -14.88 -33.86 -2.90
N SER A 192 -15.69 -33.04 -2.24
CA SER A 192 -16.98 -32.61 -2.78
C SER A 192 -16.90 -31.49 -3.83
N TYR A 193 -15.89 -30.61 -3.74
CA TYR A 193 -15.76 -29.47 -4.64
C TYR A 193 -14.57 -29.56 -5.62
N TRP A 194 -13.74 -30.62 -5.52
CA TRP A 194 -12.59 -30.88 -6.40
C TRP A 194 -11.63 -29.69 -6.57
N TYR A 195 -11.45 -28.87 -5.53
CA TYR A 195 -10.47 -27.77 -5.50
C TYR A 195 -9.40 -27.99 -4.44
N ASP A 196 -8.24 -27.33 -4.58
CA ASP A 196 -7.24 -27.31 -3.52
C ASP A 196 -7.73 -26.42 -2.37
N SER A 197 -8.29 -27.07 -1.35
CA SER A 197 -8.51 -26.46 -0.05
C SER A 197 -7.16 -26.04 0.51
N ASP A 198 -6.84 -24.75 0.42
CA ASP A 198 -5.73 -24.08 1.07
C ASP A 198 -6.21 -23.47 2.40
N ASP A 199 -5.33 -22.78 3.12
CA ASP A 199 -5.67 -22.20 4.43
C ASP A 199 -6.51 -20.91 4.32
N THR A 200 -6.74 -20.43 3.09
CA THR A 200 -7.54 -19.25 2.78
C THR A 200 -9.04 -19.52 2.74
N LYS A 201 -9.48 -20.79 2.85
CA LYS A 201 -10.89 -21.19 2.74
C LYS A 201 -11.23 -22.32 3.70
N PHE A 202 -12.52 -22.45 4.02
CA PHE A 202 -13.06 -23.61 4.74
C PHE A 202 -14.51 -23.89 4.33
N CYS A 203 -14.96 -25.13 4.54
CA CYS A 203 -16.36 -25.50 4.31
C CYS A 203 -17.17 -25.41 5.60
N ALA A 204 -18.43 -25.02 5.49
CA ALA A 204 -19.40 -25.10 6.57
C ALA A 204 -20.81 -25.36 6.03
N GLY A 205 -21.61 -26.09 6.78
CA GLY A 205 -22.99 -26.42 6.40
C GLY A 205 -23.65 -27.31 7.43
N THR A 206 -24.76 -27.93 7.04
CA THR A 206 -25.47 -28.89 7.89
C THR A 206 -25.73 -30.17 7.11
N LEU A 207 -25.64 -31.32 7.80
CA LEU A 207 -25.88 -32.63 7.17
C LEU A 207 -27.36 -32.81 6.76
N ASP A 208 -28.26 -32.05 7.37
CA ASP A 208 -29.69 -31.95 7.10
C ASP A 208 -30.03 -30.97 5.94
N GLY A 209 -29.02 -30.49 5.22
CA GLY A 209 -29.19 -29.79 3.94
C GLY A 209 -29.61 -28.33 4.04
N LYS A 210 -29.33 -27.67 5.17
CA LYS A 210 -29.39 -26.21 5.30
C LYS A 210 -28.02 -25.62 4.99
N ASP A 211 -28.00 -24.68 4.06
CA ASP A 211 -26.79 -24.05 3.54
C ASP A 211 -27.07 -22.57 3.21
N THR A 212 -26.01 -21.81 2.96
CA THR A 212 -26.14 -20.50 2.30
C THR A 212 -26.49 -20.69 0.84
N CYS A 213 -27.31 -19.81 0.26
CA CYS A 213 -27.81 -19.96 -1.10
C CYS A 213 -27.59 -18.71 -1.96
N GLY A 214 -28.05 -18.76 -3.21
CA GLY A 214 -27.93 -17.65 -4.15
C GLY A 214 -28.49 -16.37 -3.54
N GLY A 215 -27.68 -15.31 -3.45
CA GLY A 215 -28.02 -14.03 -2.82
C GLY A 215 -27.44 -13.83 -1.41
N ASP A 216 -26.84 -14.85 -0.79
CA ASP A 216 -26.06 -14.69 0.45
C ASP A 216 -24.58 -14.39 0.18
N SER A 217 -24.14 -14.51 -1.08
CA SER A 217 -22.76 -14.23 -1.53
C SER A 217 -22.21 -12.93 -0.95
N GLY A 218 -20.98 -12.98 -0.43
CA GLY A 218 -20.33 -11.85 0.24
C GLY A 218 -20.81 -11.58 1.66
N GLY A 219 -21.88 -12.23 2.13
CA GLY A 219 -22.39 -12.12 3.49
C GLY A 219 -21.43 -12.69 4.56
N PRO A 220 -21.58 -12.27 5.82
CA PRO A 220 -20.70 -12.70 6.90
C PRO A 220 -21.05 -14.10 7.42
N LEU A 221 -20.01 -14.87 7.72
CA LEU A 221 -20.09 -16.04 8.57
C LEU A 221 -19.37 -15.74 9.91
N TYR A 222 -20.10 -15.78 11.01
CA TYR A 222 -19.59 -15.28 12.30
C TYR A 222 -19.83 -16.25 13.46
N THR A 223 -19.17 -15.97 14.58
CA THR A 223 -19.37 -16.69 15.86
C THR A 223 -19.30 -15.73 17.05
N GLN A 224 -19.64 -16.21 18.23
CA GLN A 224 -19.52 -15.42 19.47
C GLN A 224 -18.20 -15.76 20.18
N MET A 225 -17.40 -14.73 20.46
CA MET A 225 -16.11 -14.83 21.13
C MET A 225 -16.07 -13.92 22.36
N LEU A 226 -15.27 -14.27 23.36
CA LEU A 226 -15.06 -13.45 24.56
C LEU A 226 -13.79 -12.62 24.39
N PHE A 227 -13.94 -11.30 24.50
CA PHE A 227 -12.87 -10.31 24.55
C PHE A 227 -13.03 -9.50 25.83
N ASP A 228 -12.06 -9.58 26.73
CA ASP A 228 -12.11 -8.92 28.04
C ASP A 228 -13.43 -9.20 28.78
N ASP A 229 -13.84 -10.48 28.80
CA ASP A 229 -15.10 -10.99 29.35
C ASP A 229 -16.39 -10.48 28.68
N ILE A 230 -16.28 -9.69 27.62
CA ILE A 230 -17.40 -9.21 26.81
C ILE A 230 -17.62 -10.14 25.62
N LYS A 231 -18.86 -10.61 25.45
CA LYS A 231 -19.26 -11.38 24.26
C LYS A 231 -19.37 -10.45 23.07
N ARG A 232 -18.57 -10.73 22.04
CA ARG A 232 -18.58 -10.00 20.77
C ARG A 232 -18.85 -10.95 19.62
N VAL A 233 -19.69 -10.51 18.69
CA VAL A 233 -19.91 -11.22 17.42
C VAL A 233 -18.75 -10.91 16.48
N THR A 234 -18.03 -11.97 16.10
CA THR A 234 -16.77 -11.88 15.34
C THR A 234 -16.91 -12.64 14.03
N GLN A 235 -16.60 -11.97 12.93
CA GLN A 235 -16.66 -12.55 11.61
C GLN A 235 -15.37 -13.33 11.33
N LEU A 236 -15.53 -14.57 10.88
CA LEU A 236 -14.43 -15.48 10.57
C LEU A 236 -14.51 -16.02 9.15
N GLY A 237 -15.67 -15.89 8.49
CA GLY A 237 -15.87 -16.30 7.11
C GLY A 237 -16.64 -15.27 6.26
N ILE A 238 -16.52 -15.43 4.95
CA ILE A 238 -17.29 -14.72 3.93
C ILE A 238 -17.89 -15.76 3.00
N VAL A 239 -19.19 -15.67 2.70
CA VAL A 239 -19.86 -16.57 1.75
C VAL A 239 -19.22 -16.41 0.37
N SER A 240 -18.58 -17.47 -0.14
CA SER A 240 -17.83 -17.43 -1.40
C SER A 240 -18.56 -18.19 -2.51
N PHE A 241 -18.59 -19.52 -2.46
CA PHE A 241 -19.30 -20.34 -3.44
C PHE A 241 -19.85 -21.62 -2.80
N GLY A 242 -20.75 -22.29 -3.49
CA GLY A 242 -21.35 -23.53 -2.99
C GLY A 242 -22.15 -24.26 -4.04
N SER A 243 -22.78 -25.34 -3.63
CA SER A 243 -23.66 -26.13 -4.48
C SER A 243 -24.83 -25.28 -4.98
N LYS A 244 -25.17 -25.39 -6.27
CA LYS A 244 -26.34 -24.75 -6.89
C LYS A 244 -27.67 -25.18 -6.25
N PHE A 245 -27.66 -26.27 -5.48
CA PHE A 245 -28.86 -26.81 -4.82
C PHE A 245 -29.00 -26.36 -3.36
N CYS A 246 -27.99 -25.67 -2.80
CA CYS A 246 -28.02 -25.10 -1.44
C CYS A 246 -28.40 -26.10 -0.34
N LYS A 247 -28.02 -27.38 -0.53
CA LYS A 247 -28.49 -28.51 0.28
C LYS A 247 -27.36 -29.36 0.87
N VAL A 248 -26.13 -28.86 0.90
CA VAL A 248 -24.98 -29.66 1.34
C VAL A 248 -24.12 -28.88 2.33
N PHE A 249 -23.17 -28.07 1.83
CA PHE A 249 -22.35 -27.16 2.62
C PHE A 249 -21.64 -26.20 1.66
N GLY A 250 -21.51 -24.93 2.02
CA GLY A 250 -20.80 -23.93 1.23
C GLY A 250 -19.29 -23.90 1.51
N VAL A 251 -18.57 -23.20 0.64
CA VAL A 251 -17.18 -22.77 0.83
C VAL A 251 -17.16 -21.29 1.21
N TYR A 252 -16.37 -20.99 2.23
CA TYR A 252 -16.24 -19.66 2.81
C TYR A 252 -14.78 -19.23 2.79
N THR A 253 -14.53 -17.97 2.46
CA THR A 253 -13.20 -17.36 2.59
C THR A 253 -12.86 -17.22 4.07
N ASN A 254 -11.67 -17.68 4.49
CA ASN A 254 -11.17 -17.58 5.86
C ASN A 254 -10.65 -16.16 6.13
N VAL A 255 -11.43 -15.34 6.86
CA VAL A 255 -11.06 -13.95 7.15
C VAL A 255 -9.71 -13.85 7.85
N MET A 256 -9.39 -14.81 8.74
CA MET A 256 -8.12 -14.83 9.48
C MET A 256 -6.89 -15.04 8.59
N ALA A 257 -7.06 -15.62 7.39
CA ALA A 257 -5.99 -15.75 6.41
C ALA A 257 -5.71 -14.45 5.63
N HIS A 258 -6.58 -13.43 5.77
CA HIS A 258 -6.50 -12.17 5.03
C HIS A 258 -6.39 -10.94 5.93
N ILE A 259 -6.09 -11.10 7.21
CA ILE A 259 -6.04 -9.98 8.16
C ILE A 259 -4.95 -8.96 7.81
N ASP A 260 -3.81 -9.37 7.25
CA ASP A 260 -2.74 -8.46 6.82
C ASP A 260 -3.18 -7.57 5.65
N PHE A 261 -4.13 -8.06 4.84
CA PHE A 261 -4.77 -7.26 3.81
C PHE A 261 -5.79 -6.30 4.43
N ILE A 262 -6.65 -6.80 5.32
CA ILE A 262 -7.68 -5.97 5.96
C ILE A 262 -7.05 -4.87 6.79
N GLU A 263 -6.08 -5.20 7.65
CA GLU A 263 -5.36 -4.25 8.47
C GLU A 263 -4.68 -3.20 7.62
N ARG A 264 -3.85 -3.61 6.66
CA ARG A 264 -3.13 -2.69 5.79
C ARG A 264 -4.09 -1.75 5.06
N VAL A 265 -5.12 -2.27 4.40
CA VAL A 265 -6.07 -1.42 3.68
C VAL A 265 -6.79 -0.46 4.61
N VAL A 266 -7.31 -0.93 5.75
CA VAL A 266 -8.13 -0.08 6.63
C VAL A 266 -7.25 0.95 7.36
N LEU A 267 -6.08 0.56 7.86
CA LEU A 267 -5.13 1.48 8.50
C LEU A 267 -4.51 2.47 7.49
N ASP A 268 -4.11 2.01 6.30
CA ASP A 268 -3.58 2.88 5.24
C ASP A 268 -4.67 3.83 4.71
N ALA A 269 -5.94 3.40 4.71
CA ALA A 269 -7.06 4.20 4.29
C ALA A 269 -7.53 5.24 5.33
N ASP A 270 -7.39 4.94 6.63
CA ASP A 270 -7.56 5.93 7.70
C ASP A 270 -6.40 6.94 7.71
N ILE A 271 -5.24 6.56 7.18
CA ILE A 271 -4.17 7.48 6.80
C ILE A 271 -4.57 8.33 5.57
N GLU A 272 -5.55 7.95 4.75
CA GLU A 272 -6.01 8.70 3.56
C GLU A 272 -6.91 9.92 3.86
N VAL A 273 -6.88 10.48 5.08
CA VAL A 273 -7.17 11.92 5.31
C VAL A 273 -5.88 12.77 5.27
N VAL A 274 -4.71 12.14 5.27
CA VAL A 274 -3.41 12.76 5.03
C VAL A 274 -2.50 11.68 4.42
N LEU A 275 -2.43 11.56 3.07
CA LEU A 275 -1.16 11.13 2.46
C LEU A 275 -0.08 11.84 3.28
N PRO A 276 0.90 11.18 3.93
CA PRO A 276 1.89 11.90 4.71
C PRO A 276 2.42 12.95 3.77
N HIS A 277 2.07 14.22 4.06
CA HIS A 277 2.45 15.32 3.21
C HIS A 277 3.95 15.35 3.40
N MET A 278 4.65 14.67 2.50
CA MET A 278 6.09 14.70 2.44
C MET A 278 6.37 16.17 2.18
N ASP A 279 6.79 16.87 3.23
CA ASP A 279 7.18 18.25 3.10
C ASP A 279 8.50 18.19 2.33
N LEU A 280 8.44 18.56 1.05
CA LEU A 280 9.50 18.36 0.08
C LEU A 280 10.09 19.71 -0.32
N LEU A 281 11.37 19.70 -0.70
CA LEU A 281 12.05 20.87 -1.25
C LEU A 281 11.34 21.37 -2.53
N ASP A 282 10.94 20.44 -3.41
CA ASP A 282 10.13 20.72 -4.58
C ASP A 282 9.12 19.57 -4.79
N ALA A 283 7.83 19.87 -4.61
CA ALA A 283 6.76 18.88 -4.75
C ALA A 283 6.62 18.34 -6.19
N GLY A 284 7.23 19.00 -7.19
CA GLY A 284 7.27 18.52 -8.56
C GLY A 284 7.95 17.16 -8.72
N CYS A 285 8.74 16.70 -7.74
CA CYS A 285 9.43 15.40 -7.80
C CYS A 285 8.47 14.19 -7.79
N LEU A 286 7.22 14.40 -7.36
CA LEU A 286 6.17 13.38 -7.35
C LEU A 286 5.54 13.15 -8.73
N GLY A 287 5.65 14.12 -9.64
CA GLY A 287 5.01 14.08 -10.96
C GLY A 287 3.47 14.05 -10.91
N ASN A 288 2.82 13.68 -12.01
CA ASN A 288 1.36 13.77 -12.19
C ASN A 288 0.60 12.43 -12.10
N GLY A 289 1.12 11.39 -11.44
CA GLY A 289 0.39 10.12 -11.26
C GLY A 289 0.52 9.09 -12.39
N THR A 290 1.01 9.45 -13.58
CA THR A 290 1.07 8.59 -14.78
C THR A 290 2.38 7.80 -14.95
N ARG A 291 3.15 7.57 -13.88
CA ARG A 291 4.41 6.84 -13.98
C ARG A 291 4.17 5.35 -14.30
N HIS A 292 4.65 4.91 -15.45
CA HIS A 292 4.73 3.48 -15.78
C HIS A 292 5.65 2.77 -14.78
N SER A 293 5.25 1.58 -14.35
CA SER A 293 6.00 0.78 -13.38
C SER A 293 7.43 0.52 -13.87
N TRP A 294 8.40 0.96 -13.06
CA TRP A 294 9.82 0.62 -13.22
C TRP A 294 10.08 -0.91 -13.19
N ASP A 295 9.10 -1.70 -12.72
CA ASP A 295 9.18 -3.17 -12.68
C ASP A 295 9.10 -3.82 -14.09
N SER A 296 8.88 -3.02 -15.14
CA SER A 296 8.81 -3.46 -16.55
C SER A 296 10.11 -3.24 -17.34
N ILE A 297 11.14 -2.68 -16.73
CA ILE A 297 12.32 -2.19 -17.45
C ILE A 297 13.37 -3.31 -17.50
N GLY A 298 13.38 -4.03 -18.61
CA GLY A 298 14.52 -4.87 -18.98
C GLY A 298 15.78 -4.02 -19.19
N PRO A 299 16.97 -4.65 -19.19
CA PRO A 299 18.27 -3.97 -19.29
C PRO A 299 18.44 -3.04 -20.52
N ASP A 300 17.55 -3.14 -21.51
CA ASP A 300 17.65 -2.43 -22.80
C ASP A 300 16.67 -1.25 -22.98
N THR A 301 15.81 -0.92 -21.99
CA THR A 301 14.85 0.21 -22.12
C THR A 301 15.39 1.48 -21.45
N ILE A 302 16.23 2.20 -22.19
CA ILE A 302 16.90 3.44 -21.77
C ILE A 302 15.89 4.60 -21.70
N ARG A 303 15.20 4.79 -20.58
CA ARG A 303 14.69 6.11 -20.19
C ARG A 303 15.70 6.71 -19.21
N SER A 304 16.27 7.87 -19.56
CA SER A 304 17.07 8.66 -18.60
C SER A 304 16.24 8.98 -17.37
N PHE A 305 16.82 8.81 -16.17
CA PHE A 305 16.22 9.32 -14.94
C PHE A 305 15.88 10.81 -15.12
N GLU A 306 14.65 11.18 -14.79
CA GLU A 306 14.08 12.49 -15.15
C GLU A 306 14.82 13.66 -14.47
N TRP A 307 15.54 13.37 -13.39
CA TRP A 307 16.31 14.33 -12.59
C TRP A 307 17.81 14.32 -12.88
N LEU A 308 18.31 13.40 -13.72
CA LEU A 308 19.74 13.29 -13.97
C LEU A 308 20.24 14.50 -14.75
N ALA A 309 21.29 15.14 -14.23
CA ALA A 309 21.93 16.29 -14.83
C ALA A 309 23.35 15.95 -15.27
N GLU A 310 23.72 16.40 -16.47
CA GLU A 310 25.09 16.30 -17.00
C GLU A 310 25.71 17.70 -17.02
N VAL A 311 26.85 17.88 -16.35
CA VAL A 311 27.53 19.17 -16.21
C VAL A 311 28.71 19.24 -17.16
N TYR A 312 28.70 20.26 -18.02
CA TYR A 312 29.70 20.47 -19.06
C TYR A 312 30.51 21.73 -18.81
N MET A 313 31.82 21.60 -19.03
CA MET A 313 32.74 22.70 -19.24
C MET A 313 33.19 22.64 -20.71
N ASP A 314 32.89 23.69 -21.46
CA ASP A 314 32.99 23.71 -22.92
C ASP A 314 32.23 22.54 -23.58
N SER A 315 32.95 21.54 -24.09
CA SER A 315 32.41 20.32 -24.71
C SER A 315 32.71 19.06 -23.89
N PHE A 316 33.33 19.20 -22.72
CA PHE A 316 33.69 18.08 -21.85
C PHE A 316 32.69 17.96 -20.72
N MET A 317 32.07 16.78 -20.58
CA MET A 317 31.29 16.47 -19.39
C MET A 317 32.25 16.21 -18.23
N ILE A 318 32.12 17.02 -17.18
CA ILE A 318 33.02 17.04 -16.03
C ILE A 318 32.40 16.41 -14.79
N SER A 319 31.06 16.36 -14.69
CA SER A 319 30.37 15.80 -13.53
C SER A 319 28.93 15.45 -13.88
N TYR A 320 28.34 14.49 -13.16
CA TYR A 320 26.89 14.38 -13.08
C TYR A 320 26.33 15.23 -11.95
N GLY A 321 25.01 15.32 -11.88
CA GLY A 321 24.32 15.84 -10.72
C GLY A 321 22.86 15.42 -10.74
N ALA A 322 22.09 16.05 -9.87
CA ALA A 322 20.64 15.90 -9.85
C ALA A 322 19.96 17.27 -9.83
N LEU A 323 18.90 17.41 -10.63
CA LEU A 323 17.97 18.53 -10.56
C LEU A 323 17.18 18.42 -9.25
N ILE A 324 17.28 19.42 -8.37
CA ILE A 324 16.60 19.41 -7.05
C ILE A 324 15.47 20.44 -6.95
N SER A 325 15.42 21.39 -7.88
CA SER A 325 14.34 22.38 -8.01
C SER A 325 14.35 22.98 -9.43
N LYS A 326 13.41 23.87 -9.74
CA LYS A 326 13.35 24.53 -11.06
C LYS A 326 14.59 25.35 -11.41
N THR A 327 15.46 25.67 -10.45
CA THR A 327 16.61 26.56 -10.66
C THR A 327 17.93 26.00 -10.19
N PHE A 328 17.94 24.84 -9.53
CA PHE A 328 19.17 24.32 -8.92
C PHE A 328 19.43 22.87 -9.31
N VAL A 329 20.68 22.62 -9.68
CA VAL A 329 21.28 21.29 -9.76
C VAL A 329 22.30 21.16 -8.65
N VAL A 330 22.32 20.02 -7.98
CA VAL A 330 23.35 19.65 -7.00
C VAL A 330 24.34 18.68 -7.63
N THR A 331 25.62 18.89 -7.36
CA THR A 331 26.75 18.07 -7.85
C THR A 331 27.89 18.12 -6.83
N THR A 332 28.99 17.42 -7.07
CA THR A 332 30.23 17.52 -6.30
C THR A 332 30.98 18.82 -6.60
N ALA A 333 31.69 19.39 -5.63
CA ALA A 333 32.42 20.65 -5.78
C ALA A 333 33.80 20.49 -6.46
N GLN A 334 34.45 19.33 -6.30
CA GLN A 334 35.85 19.09 -6.66
C GLN A 334 36.17 19.40 -8.12
N LEU A 335 35.29 19.04 -9.05
CA LEU A 335 35.49 19.26 -10.49
C LEU A 335 34.82 20.53 -11.03
N ILE A 336 34.21 21.34 -10.16
CA ILE A 336 33.45 22.53 -10.58
C ILE A 336 34.33 23.79 -10.48
N PRO A 337 34.71 24.40 -11.62
CA PRO A 337 35.46 25.65 -11.63
C PRO A 337 34.57 26.84 -11.22
N GLU A 338 35.17 27.86 -10.60
CA GLU A 338 34.45 29.08 -10.20
C GLU A 338 34.43 30.16 -11.29
N SER A 339 35.44 30.19 -12.16
CA SER A 339 35.65 31.27 -13.14
C SER A 339 35.34 30.87 -14.58
N THR A 340 34.84 29.66 -14.82
CA THR A 340 34.59 29.12 -16.16
C THR A 340 33.09 28.99 -16.42
N ALA A 341 32.65 29.29 -17.64
CA ALA A 341 31.27 29.11 -18.03
C ALA A 341 30.91 27.62 -18.04
N LEU A 342 29.82 27.27 -17.35
CA LEU A 342 29.31 25.91 -17.26
C LEU A 342 27.93 25.78 -17.92
N LYS A 343 27.64 24.59 -18.42
CA LYS A 343 26.33 24.22 -18.96
C LYS A 343 25.83 22.96 -18.26
N VAL A 344 24.52 22.87 -18.11
CA VAL A 344 23.83 21.71 -17.55
C VAL A 344 22.87 21.19 -18.61
N GLN A 345 22.96 19.90 -18.94
CA GLN A 345 22.01 19.21 -19.81
C GLN A 345 21.08 18.33 -18.96
N LEU A 346 19.77 18.39 -19.25
CA LEU A 346 18.73 17.62 -18.57
C LEU A 346 17.94 16.80 -19.59
N GLY A 347 17.45 15.61 -19.19
CA GLY A 347 16.64 14.76 -20.07
C GLY A 347 17.42 14.17 -21.26
N GLN A 348 16.75 14.01 -22.41
CA GLN A 348 17.34 13.44 -23.62
C GLN A 348 17.46 14.51 -24.73
N GLY A 349 18.61 14.55 -25.39
CA GLY A 349 18.89 15.48 -26.50
C GLY A 349 19.43 16.85 -26.05
N ASP A 350 20.01 17.60 -26.99
CA ASP A 350 20.70 18.88 -26.71
C ASP A 350 19.76 20.06 -26.47
N GLU A 351 18.45 19.89 -26.73
CA GLU A 351 17.42 20.92 -26.63
C GLU A 351 17.21 21.46 -25.20
N HIS A 352 17.64 20.70 -24.19
CA HIS A 352 17.43 21.01 -22.77
C HIS A 352 18.74 21.39 -22.07
N THR A 353 19.50 22.28 -22.70
CA THR A 353 20.78 22.81 -22.17
C THR A 353 20.58 24.16 -21.48
N TYR A 354 21.07 24.28 -20.25
CA TYR A 354 20.93 25.45 -19.39
C TYR A 354 22.31 26.01 -19.03
N ALA A 355 22.53 27.31 -19.24
CA ALA A 355 23.74 27.97 -18.73
C ALA A 355 23.68 28.09 -17.20
N VAL A 356 24.81 27.88 -16.53
CA VAL A 356 24.96 28.11 -15.09
C VAL A 356 25.20 29.59 -14.84
N ALA A 357 24.33 30.22 -14.05
CA ALA A 357 24.42 31.63 -13.68
C ALA A 357 25.37 31.88 -12.50
N SER A 358 25.37 30.97 -11.50
CA SER A 358 26.29 31.04 -10.37
C SER A 358 26.60 29.66 -9.81
N VAL A 359 27.80 29.50 -9.27
CA VAL A 359 28.27 28.30 -8.58
C VAL A 359 28.38 28.61 -7.09
N HIS A 360 27.81 27.75 -6.26
CA HIS A 360 27.89 27.85 -4.80
C HIS A 360 28.49 26.56 -4.24
N LYS A 361 29.77 26.57 -3.88
CA LYS A 361 30.41 25.46 -3.16
C LYS A 361 30.12 25.56 -1.67
N HIS A 362 30.13 24.44 -0.97
CA HIS A 362 30.04 24.45 0.48
C HIS A 362 31.20 25.28 1.08
N PRO A 363 30.98 26.18 2.05
CA PRO A 363 32.02 27.07 2.57
C PRO A 363 33.16 26.32 3.29
N GLU A 364 32.84 25.16 3.85
CA GLU A 364 33.80 24.26 4.50
C GLU A 364 34.31 23.16 3.56
N PHE A 365 34.09 23.31 2.24
CA PHE A 365 34.70 22.42 1.27
C PHE A 365 36.22 22.62 1.28
N VAL A 366 36.93 21.58 1.65
CA VAL A 366 38.39 21.47 1.53
C VAL A 366 38.68 20.42 0.46
N SER A 367 39.82 20.51 -0.22
CA SER A 367 40.24 19.45 -1.14
C SER A 367 40.27 18.10 -0.41
N ARG A 368 39.97 17.00 -1.12
CA ARG A 368 39.88 15.58 -0.64
C ARG A 368 38.51 15.07 -0.16
N GLY A 369 37.41 15.65 -0.64
CA GLY A 369 36.09 15.00 -0.54
C GLY A 369 35.28 15.31 0.72
N GLN A 370 35.82 16.08 1.67
CA GLN A 370 35.04 16.60 2.80
C GLN A 370 34.17 17.76 2.33
N ASN A 371 32.87 17.70 2.61
CA ASN A 371 31.88 18.68 2.13
C ASN A 371 31.94 18.90 0.61
N ASP A 372 32.26 17.85 -0.15
CA ASP A 372 32.40 17.90 -1.61
C ASP A 372 31.03 17.98 -2.30
N ILE A 373 30.43 19.17 -2.20
CA ILE A 373 29.10 19.48 -2.72
C ILE A 373 29.03 20.92 -3.22
N ALA A 374 28.39 21.10 -4.37
CA ALA A 374 28.15 22.38 -5.01
C ALA A 374 26.72 22.46 -5.55
N LEU A 375 26.14 23.65 -5.44
CA LEU A 375 24.87 24.03 -6.06
C LEU A 375 25.12 24.92 -7.27
N LEU A 376 24.59 24.49 -8.42
CA LEU A 376 24.63 25.23 -9.67
C LEU A 376 23.28 25.93 -9.85
N LYS A 377 23.28 27.27 -9.79
CA LYS A 377 22.08 28.07 -10.09
C LYS A 377 21.94 28.20 -11.60
N LEU A 378 20.86 27.70 -12.16
CA LEU A 378 20.57 27.77 -13.59
C LEU A 378 20.14 29.18 -13.98
N GLY A 379 20.61 29.68 -15.13
CA GLY A 379 20.28 31.02 -15.63
C GLY A 379 18.82 31.16 -16.12
N LYS A 380 18.10 30.06 -16.29
CA LYS A 380 16.67 30.03 -16.61
C LYS A 380 15.98 28.94 -15.79
N LYS A 381 14.72 29.17 -15.45
CA LYS A 381 13.87 28.17 -14.78
C LYS A 381 13.60 27.01 -15.73
N VAL A 382 13.78 25.79 -15.23
CA VAL A 382 13.43 24.55 -15.92
C VAL A 382 11.91 24.41 -15.96
N GLN A 383 11.39 24.03 -17.13
CA GLN A 383 10.00 23.60 -17.28
C GLN A 383 9.92 22.10 -17.06
N TYR A 384 9.08 21.68 -16.12
CA TYR A 384 8.90 20.27 -15.84
C TYR A 384 8.08 19.59 -16.93
N THR A 385 8.54 18.41 -17.33
CA THR A 385 7.93 17.56 -18.36
C THR A 385 7.93 16.12 -17.86
N GLU A 386 7.34 15.21 -18.63
CA GLU A 386 7.37 13.77 -18.30
C GLU A 386 8.79 13.18 -18.24
N SER A 387 9.76 13.85 -18.87
CA SER A 387 11.17 13.42 -18.95
C SER A 387 12.12 14.31 -18.15
N ILE A 388 11.63 15.40 -17.55
CA ILE A 388 12.42 16.34 -16.74
C ILE A 388 11.64 16.69 -15.48
N LEU A 389 12.03 16.08 -14.36
CA LEU A 389 11.46 16.29 -13.04
C LEU A 389 12.58 16.42 -12.02
N PRO A 390 12.41 17.14 -10.90
CA PRO A 390 13.41 17.17 -9.86
C PRO A 390 13.42 15.85 -9.09
N ILE A 391 14.55 15.51 -8.46
CA ILE A 391 14.63 14.42 -7.49
C ILE A 391 14.08 14.89 -6.14
N CYS A 392 13.48 13.98 -5.37
CA CYS A 392 12.94 14.35 -4.07
C CYS A 392 14.05 14.60 -3.04
N LEU A 393 13.88 15.68 -2.29
CA LEU A 393 14.61 16.00 -1.06
C LEU A 393 13.59 16.51 -0.03
N PRO A 394 13.80 16.29 1.27
CA PRO A 394 12.93 16.81 2.30
C PRO A 394 13.02 18.34 2.37
N SER A 395 11.93 18.96 2.81
CA SER A 395 11.83 20.40 3.00
C SER A 395 12.86 20.87 4.03
N PRO A 396 13.62 21.94 3.72
CA PRO A 396 14.57 22.51 4.66
C PRO A 396 13.92 23.07 5.94
N SER A 397 12.60 23.30 5.91
CA SER A 397 11.83 23.86 7.04
C SER A 397 11.32 22.80 8.01
N ASN A 398 11.42 21.51 7.66
CA ASN A 398 10.82 20.42 8.44
C ASN A 398 11.87 19.40 8.86
N GLU A 399 12.49 19.64 10.02
CA GLU A 399 13.51 18.75 10.56
C GLU A 399 13.02 17.32 10.83
N ALA A 400 11.74 17.15 11.17
CA ALA A 400 11.19 15.82 11.40
C ALA A 400 11.21 15.00 10.10
N GLU A 401 10.85 15.64 8.99
CA GLU A 401 10.89 14.99 7.68
C GLU A 401 12.31 14.75 7.19
N GLN A 402 13.25 15.66 7.47
CA GLN A 402 14.68 15.43 7.20
C GLN A 402 15.20 14.20 7.95
N ARG A 403 14.88 14.08 9.24
CA ARG A 403 15.22 12.90 10.06
C ARG A 403 14.59 11.62 9.51
N ASN A 404 13.36 11.68 8.99
CA ASN A 404 12.70 10.53 8.37
C ASN A 404 13.45 10.06 7.11
N PHE A 405 13.87 10.99 6.26
CA PHE A 405 14.67 10.70 5.06
C PHE A 405 16.03 10.11 5.41
N GLN A 406 16.73 10.68 6.40
CA GLN A 406 18.00 10.14 6.92
C GLN A 406 17.84 8.71 7.44
N LYS A 407 16.83 8.44 8.27
CA LYS A 407 16.55 7.11 8.80
C LYS A 407 16.30 6.08 7.70
N ARG A 408 15.49 6.42 6.69
CA ARG A 408 15.22 5.54 5.54
C ARG A 408 16.49 5.26 4.75
N ALA A 409 17.32 6.27 4.51
CA ALA A 409 18.58 6.11 3.78
C ALA A 409 19.65 5.33 4.56
N ALA A 410 19.48 5.18 5.88
CA ALA A 410 20.36 4.43 6.77
C ALA A 410 19.87 3.00 7.06
N ASP A 411 18.68 2.60 6.60
CA ASP A 411 18.11 1.27 6.84
C ASP A 411 18.94 0.18 6.14
N PRO A 412 19.56 -0.77 6.88
CA PRO A 412 20.34 -1.86 6.29
C PRO A 412 19.51 -2.82 5.42
N GLY A 413 18.18 -2.86 5.63
CA GLY A 413 17.25 -3.68 4.85
C GLY A 413 16.91 -3.08 3.48
N GLN A 414 17.27 -1.81 3.22
CA GLN A 414 16.95 -1.12 1.99
C GLN A 414 18.19 -0.97 1.08
N ASN A 415 18.14 -1.57 -0.12
CA ASN A 415 19.20 -1.35 -1.10
C ASN A 415 19.10 0.07 -1.67
N LEU A 416 20.23 0.77 -1.75
CA LEU A 416 20.36 2.02 -2.49
C LEU A 416 20.60 1.72 -3.96
N ILE A 417 20.44 2.71 -4.83
CA ILE A 417 20.70 2.57 -6.26
C ILE A 417 21.76 3.59 -6.67
N ALA A 418 22.87 3.11 -7.22
CA ALA A 418 23.92 3.95 -7.79
C ALA A 418 23.70 4.12 -9.30
N ILE A 419 23.87 5.36 -9.79
CA ILE A 419 23.73 5.68 -11.22
C ILE A 419 25.11 5.81 -11.89
N GLY A 420 25.28 5.08 -12.99
CA GLY A 420 26.55 4.92 -13.70
C GLY A 420 26.84 6.01 -14.73
N TRP A 421 28.12 6.22 -14.98
CA TRP A 421 28.73 7.09 -15.97
C TRP A 421 28.76 6.43 -17.35
N GLY A 422 28.30 7.17 -18.36
CA GLY A 422 28.49 6.83 -19.78
C GLY A 422 27.55 5.76 -20.34
N THR A 423 26.92 4.91 -19.50
CA THR A 423 25.99 3.86 -19.96
C THR A 423 24.56 4.00 -19.44
N ARG A 424 24.22 5.06 -18.67
CA ARG A 424 22.90 5.24 -18.04
C ARG A 424 22.40 3.97 -17.31
N THR A 425 23.34 3.20 -16.77
CA THR A 425 23.10 1.98 -16.02
C THR A 425 22.82 2.31 -14.56
N ASN A 426 22.07 1.44 -13.88
CA ASN A 426 21.86 1.52 -12.45
C ASN A 426 22.14 0.16 -11.81
N VAL A 427 22.61 0.16 -10.57
CA VAL A 427 22.86 -1.08 -9.82
C VAL A 427 22.41 -0.88 -8.38
N ALA A 428 21.74 -1.89 -7.83
CA ALA A 428 21.45 -1.95 -6.42
C ALA A 428 22.75 -2.13 -5.63
N VAL A 429 23.02 -1.23 -4.69
CA VAL A 429 24.24 -1.17 -3.89
C VAL A 429 23.91 -1.18 -2.40
N ARG A 430 24.90 -1.50 -1.58
CA ARG A 430 24.79 -1.54 -0.11
C ARG A 430 25.80 -0.62 0.52
N ARG A 431 25.46 -0.07 1.69
CA ARG A 431 26.42 0.67 2.52
C ARG A 431 27.43 -0.31 3.09
N ALA A 432 28.71 0.01 2.92
CA ALA A 432 29.81 -0.66 3.61
C ALA A 432 30.09 0.02 4.95
N ASN A 433 30.91 -0.63 5.79
CA ASN A 433 31.42 0.03 6.98
C ASN A 433 32.34 1.19 6.59
N ALA A 434 32.29 2.29 7.35
CA ALA A 434 33.16 3.45 7.12
C ALA A 434 34.64 3.08 7.10
N SER A 435 35.05 2.11 7.93
CA SER A 435 36.43 1.60 7.97
C SER A 435 36.91 0.95 6.67
N GLU A 436 35.99 0.56 5.78
CA GLU A 436 36.33 -0.04 4.48
C GLU A 436 36.63 1.02 3.41
N CYS A 437 36.24 2.28 3.66
CA CYS A 437 36.59 3.42 2.82
C CYS A 437 37.62 4.29 3.53
N TYR A 438 38.77 4.48 2.90
CA TYR A 438 39.82 5.38 3.38
C TYR A 438 40.31 6.25 2.24
N GLN A 439 40.62 7.50 2.57
CA GLN A 439 41.27 8.45 1.68
C GLN A 439 42.67 7.94 1.26
N GLU A 440 43.26 8.46 0.17
CA GLU A 440 44.58 8.03 -0.31
C GLU A 440 45.70 8.16 0.75
N ASP A 441 45.51 9.03 1.74
CA ASP A 441 46.39 9.26 2.90
C ASP A 441 46.02 8.43 4.16
N HIS A 442 45.14 7.44 4.02
CA HIS A 442 44.65 6.54 5.07
C HIS A 442 43.82 7.22 6.17
N GLN A 443 43.27 8.41 5.91
CA GLN A 443 42.27 9.00 6.80
C GLN A 443 40.91 8.30 6.65
N GLU A 444 40.26 8.00 7.77
CA GLU A 444 38.89 7.48 7.81
C GLU A 444 37.92 8.50 7.23
N ILE A 445 36.86 8.00 6.59
CA ILE A 445 35.78 8.85 6.12
C ILE A 445 34.99 9.44 7.31
N VAL A 446 34.49 10.67 7.13
CA VAL A 446 33.71 11.39 8.15
C VAL A 446 32.19 11.20 7.95
N GLU A 447 31.36 11.59 8.92
CA GLU A 447 29.90 11.42 8.88
C GLU A 447 29.22 12.03 7.64
N GLN A 448 29.82 13.07 7.05
CA GLN A 448 29.37 13.71 5.81
C GLN A 448 29.64 12.87 4.54
N GLN A 449 30.19 11.67 4.69
CA GLN A 449 30.57 10.76 3.60
C GLN A 449 29.93 9.39 3.82
N LEU A 450 29.68 8.67 2.72
CA LEU A 450 29.09 7.34 2.71
C LEU A 450 30.03 6.36 1.99
N CYS A 451 30.33 5.25 2.66
CA CYS A 451 31.02 4.12 2.04
C CYS A 451 30.00 3.19 1.38
N VAL A 452 30.15 2.91 0.09
CA VAL A 452 29.20 2.11 -0.67
C VAL A 452 29.93 1.04 -1.46
N GLU A 453 29.57 -0.22 -1.22
CA GLU A 453 30.11 -1.36 -1.95
C GLU A 453 29.60 -1.39 -3.39
N SER A 454 30.49 -1.70 -4.34
CA SER A 454 30.12 -1.90 -5.74
C SER A 454 30.07 -3.40 -6.06
N PRO A 455 28.87 -4.03 -6.10
CA PRO A 455 28.76 -5.48 -6.29
C PRO A 455 29.05 -5.92 -7.73
N ALA A 456 29.14 -4.99 -8.70
CA ALA A 456 29.33 -5.29 -10.11
C ALA A 456 30.19 -4.23 -10.84
N PRO A 457 31.52 -4.17 -10.59
CA PRO A 457 32.41 -3.14 -11.13
C PRO A 457 32.51 -3.14 -12.67
N HIS A 458 32.16 -4.25 -13.33
CA HIS A 458 32.14 -4.34 -14.79
C HIS A 458 30.88 -3.74 -15.42
N LEU A 459 29.78 -3.64 -14.67
CA LEU A 459 28.49 -3.15 -15.14
C LEU A 459 28.30 -1.65 -14.87
N LEU A 460 28.98 -1.12 -13.84
CA LEU A 460 28.81 0.25 -13.38
C LEU A 460 30.16 0.96 -13.24
N ARG A 461 30.42 1.95 -14.11
CA ARG A 461 31.46 2.96 -13.86
C ARG A 461 30.79 4.11 -13.13
N VAL A 462 31.27 4.49 -11.95
CA VAL A 462 30.72 5.66 -11.23
C VAL A 462 31.67 6.84 -11.45
N GLY A 463 31.13 7.99 -11.87
CA GLY A 463 31.90 9.21 -12.09
C GLY A 463 31.61 10.26 -11.04
N SER A 464 32.37 11.35 -11.01
CA SER A 464 32.11 12.48 -10.11
C SER A 464 30.65 12.96 -10.25
N GLY A 465 30.00 13.20 -9.11
CA GLY A 465 28.63 13.67 -9.07
C GLY A 465 27.57 12.64 -9.44
N SER A 466 27.94 11.39 -9.75
CA SER A 466 26.99 10.30 -9.99
C SER A 466 26.03 10.15 -8.79
N PRO A 467 24.70 10.25 -9.00
CA PRO A 467 23.76 10.19 -7.89
C PRO A 467 23.64 8.79 -7.27
N LEU A 468 23.51 8.76 -5.95
CA LEU A 468 23.10 7.62 -5.13
C LEU A 468 21.71 7.92 -4.59
N VAL A 469 20.75 7.04 -4.88
CA VAL A 469 19.34 7.31 -4.61
C VAL A 469 18.68 6.22 -3.78
N ASN A 470 17.66 6.61 -3.03
CA ASN A 470 16.78 5.71 -2.29
C ASN A 470 15.39 5.67 -2.95
N PRO A 471 14.87 4.49 -3.34
CA PRO A 471 13.49 4.37 -3.78
C PRO A 471 12.50 4.70 -2.65
N LEU A 472 11.48 5.49 -2.95
CA LEU A 472 10.40 5.86 -2.04
C LEU A 472 9.04 5.50 -2.64
N THR A 473 8.10 5.12 -1.78
CA THR A 473 6.70 4.91 -2.15
C THR A 473 5.86 6.07 -1.64
N HIS A 474 5.11 6.72 -2.53
CA HIS A 474 4.13 7.76 -2.18
C HIS A 474 2.79 7.43 -2.84
N GLY A 475 1.80 7.01 -2.05
CA GLY A 475 0.57 6.40 -2.59
C GLY A 475 0.91 5.17 -3.44
N ASN A 476 0.46 5.16 -4.70
CA ASN A 476 0.77 4.10 -5.66
C ASN A 476 2.01 4.39 -6.54
N GLN A 477 2.72 5.49 -6.29
CA GLN A 477 3.88 5.89 -7.10
C GLN A 477 5.21 5.50 -6.46
N LYS A 478 6.14 5.00 -7.27
CA LYS A 478 7.57 4.91 -6.93
C LYS A 478 8.28 6.20 -7.37
N VAL A 479 8.91 6.89 -6.42
CA VAL A 479 9.74 8.10 -6.63
C VAL A 479 11.15 7.85 -6.06
N PHE A 480 12.10 8.75 -6.32
CA PHE A 480 13.47 8.62 -5.78
C PHE A 480 13.82 9.81 -4.89
N SER A 481 14.49 9.52 -3.78
CA SER A 481 15.19 10.53 -2.97
C SER A 481 16.68 10.51 -3.28
N LEU A 482 17.28 11.69 -3.33
CA LEU A 482 18.73 11.80 -3.38
C LEU A 482 19.32 11.50 -1.99
N VAL A 483 20.33 10.62 -1.94
CA VAL A 483 21.05 10.27 -0.71
C VAL A 483 22.49 10.77 -0.78
N GLY A 484 23.16 10.54 -1.91
CA GLY A 484 24.57 10.88 -2.06
C GLY A 484 24.98 11.26 -3.47
N LEU A 485 26.17 11.84 -3.59
CA LEU A 485 26.83 12.14 -4.87
C LEU A 485 28.23 11.54 -4.84
N ALA A 486 28.59 10.76 -5.86
CA ALA A 486 29.90 10.10 -5.90
C ALA A 486 31.01 11.16 -5.92
N SER A 487 31.89 11.11 -4.92
CA SER A 487 32.98 12.07 -4.74
C SER A 487 34.28 11.48 -5.26
N PHE A 488 34.77 10.43 -4.60
CA PHE A 488 35.98 9.72 -4.99
C PHE A 488 35.83 8.21 -4.78
N GLY A 489 36.67 7.44 -5.44
CA GLY A 489 36.67 5.99 -5.35
C GLY A 489 37.97 5.44 -5.92
N ARG A 490 38.25 4.17 -5.66
CA ARG A 490 39.45 3.54 -6.20
C ARG A 490 39.19 2.98 -7.58
N ILE A 491 40.25 2.99 -8.37
CA ILE A 491 40.26 2.39 -9.71
C ILE A 491 40.27 0.84 -9.62
N GLU A 492 40.53 0.29 -8.42
CA GLU A 492 40.54 -1.15 -8.17
C GLU A 492 39.14 -1.78 -8.34
N PRO A 493 39.03 -2.92 -9.04
CA PRO A 493 37.78 -3.68 -9.13
C PRO A 493 37.27 -4.04 -7.72
N PHE A 494 35.97 -3.88 -7.50
CA PHE A 494 35.27 -4.18 -6.24
C PHE A 494 35.60 -3.28 -5.06
N ALA A 495 36.47 -2.28 -5.23
CA ALA A 495 36.69 -1.29 -4.18
C ALA A 495 35.41 -0.46 -3.95
N PRO A 496 35.10 -0.13 -2.69
CA PRO A 496 33.94 0.70 -2.38
C PRO A 496 34.16 2.13 -2.90
N ASN A 497 33.06 2.78 -3.24
CA ASN A 497 33.05 4.19 -3.65
C ASN A 497 32.61 5.06 -2.48
N VAL A 498 33.20 6.25 -2.39
CA VAL A 498 32.82 7.27 -1.39
C VAL A 498 31.89 8.28 -2.02
N TYR A 499 30.74 8.46 -1.38
CA TYR A 499 29.75 9.45 -1.77
C TYR A 499 29.69 10.57 -0.73
N THR A 500 29.56 11.82 -1.17
CA THR A 500 29.15 12.91 -0.29
C THR A 500 27.71 12.66 0.16
N ASN A 501 27.45 12.63 1.47
CA ASN A 501 26.13 12.43 2.05
C ASN A 501 25.30 13.72 1.90
N VAL A 502 24.42 13.79 0.89
CA VAL A 502 23.62 14.99 0.62
C VAL A 502 22.67 15.32 1.77
N LEU A 503 22.19 14.30 2.48
CA LEU A 503 21.22 14.48 3.57
C LEU A 503 21.81 15.21 4.79
N GLU A 504 23.14 15.22 4.96
CA GLU A 504 23.81 16.03 6.01
C GLU A 504 23.97 17.51 5.63
N HIS A 505 23.65 17.88 4.38
CA HIS A 505 23.84 19.24 3.86
C HIS A 505 22.51 19.98 3.62
N LEU A 506 21.38 19.44 4.10
CA LEU A 506 20.04 19.96 3.83
C LEU A 506 19.82 21.40 4.33
N GLU A 507 20.43 21.77 5.46
CA GLU A 507 20.35 23.14 5.98
C GLU A 507 21.04 24.14 5.04
N TRP A 508 22.26 23.81 4.58
CA TRP A 508 23.01 24.65 3.64
C TRP A 508 22.30 24.73 2.28
N ILE A 509 21.83 23.60 1.76
CA ILE A 509 21.03 23.56 0.51
C ILE A 509 19.80 24.45 0.65
N GLY A 510 19.08 24.32 1.76
CA GLY A 510 17.85 25.07 2.00
C GLY A 510 18.04 26.58 2.05
N LYS A 511 19.13 27.06 2.67
CA LYS A 511 19.46 28.49 2.71
C LYS A 511 19.67 29.07 1.32
N LEU A 512 20.30 28.33 0.41
CA LEU A 512 20.58 28.78 -0.95
C LEU A 512 19.39 28.66 -1.90
N VAL A 513 18.59 27.59 -1.78
CA VAL A 513 17.43 27.39 -2.67
C VAL A 513 16.28 28.36 -2.34
N LYS A 514 16.16 28.80 -1.08
CA LYS A 514 15.14 29.79 -0.65
C LYS A 514 15.55 31.26 -0.92
N ALA A 515 16.83 31.52 -1.21
CA ALA A 515 17.38 32.87 -1.44
C ALA A 515 17.35 33.26 -2.93
#